data_AF-A0A935QHJ0-F1
#
_entry.id   AF-A0A935QHJ0-F1
#
_cell.length_a   1.000
_cell.length_b   1.000
_cell.length_c   1.000
_cell.angle_alpha   90.00
_cell.angle_beta   90.00
_cell.angle_gamma   90.00
#
_symmetry.space_group_name_H-M   'P 1'
#
loop_
_entity.id
_entity.type
_entity.pdbx_description
1 polymer ?
#
loop_
_entity_poly.entity_id
_entity_poly.type
_entity_poly.pdbx_seq_one_letter_code
_entity_poly.pdbx_strand_id
1 'polypeptide(L)'
;MPTFEDAVADAAEAQQAIRGLAHAMRGMSDPSQGYPVLGSLTWGLASLEFALSQLARFYETTAQEQAAVQGDRGAGRASAQRVAEHLRTSSEFVARAVESVTYAHDADSEITYTPPSAAPPAPRRTARATRPKQVAPTTASAPVRTVEVNGPWL
;
A
#
# COMPACT_ATOMS: atom_id res chain seq x y z
N MET A 1 0.42 -11.77 -5.00
CA MET A 1 -0.49 -11.63 -3.85
C MET A 1 0.13 -12.53 -2.80
N PRO A 2 0.38 -12.04 -1.57
CA PRO A 2 1.10 -12.82 -0.59
C PRO A 2 0.36 -14.13 -0.34
N THR A 3 1.10 -15.22 -0.46
CA THR A 3 0.56 -16.57 -0.29
C THR A 3 0.64 -16.99 1.18
N PHE A 4 1.52 -16.37 1.96
CA PHE A 4 1.83 -16.69 3.35
C PHE A 4 2.33 -18.12 3.57
N GLU A 5 2.65 -18.83 2.48
CA GLU A 5 3.08 -20.22 2.46
C GLU A 5 4.51 -20.37 1.92
N ASP A 6 4.91 -19.47 1.02
CA ASP A 6 6.26 -19.42 0.45
C ASP A 6 6.98 -18.13 0.86
N ALA A 7 7.78 -18.23 1.93
CA ALA A 7 8.55 -17.09 2.45
C ALA A 7 9.55 -16.50 1.44
N VAL A 8 10.05 -17.28 0.48
CA VAL A 8 10.98 -16.80 -0.55
C VAL A 8 10.23 -15.97 -1.59
N ALA A 9 9.11 -16.47 -2.08
CA ALA A 9 8.26 -15.74 -3.01
C ALA A 9 7.70 -14.46 -2.37
N ASP A 10 7.17 -14.56 -1.14
CA ASP A 10 6.60 -13.42 -0.42
C ASP A 10 7.65 -12.33 -0.12
N ALA A 11 8.91 -12.70 0.16
CA ALA A 11 10.00 -11.74 0.31
C ALA A 11 10.31 -10.98 -0.99
N ALA A 12 10.26 -11.66 -2.15
CA ALA A 12 10.43 -11.02 -3.45
C ALA A 12 9.27 -10.07 -3.78
N GLU A 13 8.02 -10.48 -3.48
CA GLU A 13 6.85 -9.60 -3.62
C GLU A 13 6.97 -8.35 -2.73
N ALA A 14 7.36 -8.51 -1.47
CA ALA A 14 7.57 -7.39 -0.54
C ALA A 14 8.63 -6.40 -1.06
N GLN A 15 9.75 -6.91 -1.59
CA GLN A 15 10.78 -6.08 -2.22
C GLN A 15 10.20 -5.26 -3.38
N GLN A 16 9.42 -5.87 -4.27
CA GLN A 16 8.83 -5.17 -5.41
C GLN A 16 7.77 -4.16 -4.98
N ALA A 17 6.95 -4.49 -3.99
CA ALA A 17 5.95 -3.59 -3.42
C ALA A 17 6.60 -2.32 -2.85
N ILE A 18 7.67 -2.46 -2.06
CA ILE A 18 8.41 -1.32 -1.48
C ILE A 18 9.05 -0.48 -2.58
N ARG A 19 9.64 -1.10 -3.61
CA ARG A 19 10.20 -0.38 -4.77
C ARG A 19 9.12 0.37 -5.54
N GLY A 20 7.97 -0.26 -5.76
CA GLY A 20 6.81 0.34 -6.41
C GLY A 20 6.29 1.54 -5.63
N LEU A 21 6.14 1.41 -4.32
CA LEU A 21 5.77 2.52 -3.43
C LEU A 21 6.76 3.68 -3.53
N ALA A 22 8.07 3.40 -3.40
CA ALA A 22 9.10 4.42 -3.53
C ALA A 22 9.11 5.12 -4.89
N HIS A 23 8.76 4.41 -5.97
CA HIS A 23 8.61 5.00 -7.29
C HIS A 23 7.35 5.88 -7.38
N ALA A 24 6.21 5.39 -6.90
CA ALA A 24 4.94 6.11 -6.92
C ALA A 24 5.00 7.41 -6.10
N MET A 25 5.70 7.41 -4.95
CA MET A 25 5.87 8.60 -4.12
C MET A 25 6.56 9.77 -4.86
N ARG A 26 7.35 9.50 -5.91
CA ARG A 26 7.96 10.57 -6.74
C ARG A 26 6.92 11.37 -7.52
N GLY A 27 5.75 10.80 -7.78
CA GLY A 27 4.66 11.43 -8.51
C GLY A 27 3.61 12.09 -7.60
N MET A 28 3.78 12.04 -6.28
CA MET A 28 2.84 12.69 -5.35
C MET A 28 2.89 14.20 -5.53
N SER A 29 1.75 14.79 -5.87
CA SER A 29 1.56 16.25 -6.00
C SER A 29 0.52 16.81 -5.04
N ASP A 30 -0.32 15.94 -4.48
CA ASP A 30 -1.35 16.30 -3.52
C ASP A 30 -0.82 15.98 -2.10
N PRO A 31 -0.57 16.99 -1.25
CA PRO A 31 -0.03 16.75 0.08
C PRO A 31 -0.96 15.93 0.99
N SER A 32 -2.26 15.89 0.71
CA SER A 32 -3.20 15.06 1.48
C SER A 32 -2.95 13.55 1.33
N GLN A 33 -2.16 13.14 0.34
CA GLN A 33 -1.72 11.75 0.15
C GLN A 33 -0.64 11.32 1.16
N GLY A 34 0.04 12.27 1.83
CA GLY A 34 1.11 11.97 2.79
C GLY A 34 0.61 11.15 3.98
N TYR A 35 -0.46 11.61 4.62
CA TYR A 35 -1.07 10.96 5.78
C TYR A 35 -1.36 9.46 5.60
N PRO A 36 -2.15 9.00 4.59
CA PRO A 36 -2.41 7.56 4.41
C PRO A 36 -1.16 6.75 4.03
N VAL A 37 -0.18 7.37 3.36
CA VAL A 37 1.10 6.71 3.04
C VAL A 37 1.91 6.49 4.31
N LEU A 38 2.01 7.49 5.19
CA LEU A 38 2.67 7.38 6.49
C LEU A 38 2.03 6.28 7.35
N GLY A 39 0.69 6.23 7.42
CA GLY A 39 -0.02 5.16 8.13
C GLY A 39 0.30 3.76 7.57
N SER A 40 0.32 3.61 6.25
CA SER A 40 0.68 2.34 5.60
C SER A 40 2.13 1.94 5.84
N LEU A 41 3.06 2.91 5.87
CA LEU A 41 4.47 2.69 6.18
C LEU A 41 4.66 2.23 7.64
N THR A 42 3.92 2.79 8.61
CA THR A 42 3.96 2.34 10.01
C THR A 42 3.62 0.84 10.12
N TRP A 43 2.50 0.42 9.52
CA TRP A 43 2.10 -1.00 9.54
C TRP A 43 3.06 -1.90 8.75
N GLY A 44 3.58 -1.42 7.62
CA GLY A 44 4.58 -2.13 6.83
C GLY A 44 5.90 -2.34 7.59
N LEU A 45 6.37 -1.33 8.31
CA LEU A 45 7.57 -1.41 9.16
C LEU A 45 7.35 -2.35 10.34
N ALA A 46 6.20 -2.30 11.01
CA ALA A 46 5.88 -3.24 12.09
C ALA A 46 5.83 -4.69 11.59
N SER A 47 5.31 -4.90 10.37
CA SER A 47 5.32 -6.23 9.73
C SER A 47 6.74 -6.69 9.39
N LEU A 48 7.61 -5.77 8.95
CA LEU A 48 9.02 -6.05 8.67
C LEU A 48 9.81 -6.37 9.94
N GLU A 49 9.56 -5.67 11.04
CA GLU A 49 10.12 -5.99 12.36
C GLU A 49 9.79 -7.43 12.74
N PHE A 50 8.51 -7.81 12.63
CA PHE A 50 8.07 -9.17 12.92
C PHE A 50 8.76 -10.20 12.00
N ALA A 51 8.85 -9.93 10.69
CA ALA A 51 9.52 -10.81 9.74
C ALA A 51 11.01 -11.02 10.08
N LEU A 52 11.73 -9.96 10.45
CA LEU A 52 13.14 -10.04 10.88
C LEU A 52 13.28 -10.86 12.16
N SER A 53 12.42 -10.63 13.14
CA SER A 53 12.38 -11.40 14.39
C SER A 53 12.09 -12.89 14.15
N GLN A 54 11.17 -13.21 13.24
CA GLN A 54 10.86 -14.59 12.86
C GLN A 54 12.02 -15.26 12.12
N LEU A 55 12.71 -14.54 11.23
CA LEU A 55 13.88 -15.07 10.55
C LEU A 55 15.04 -15.31 11.52
N ALA A 56 15.24 -14.44 12.52
CA ALA A 56 16.22 -14.67 13.58
C ALA A 56 15.94 -15.97 14.35
N ARG A 57 14.68 -16.21 14.72
CA ARG A 57 14.26 -17.47 15.38
C ARG A 57 14.52 -18.70 14.54
N PHE A 58 14.31 -18.63 13.22
CA PHE A 58 14.68 -19.73 12.31
C PHE A 58 16.18 -20.03 12.37
N TYR A 59 17.03 -19.00 12.42
CA TYR A 59 18.47 -19.18 12.54
C TYR A 59 18.90 -19.73 13.91
N GLU A 60 18.26 -19.31 15.00
CA GLU A 60 18.51 -19.79 16.37
C GLU A 60 18.11 -21.26 16.57
N THR A 61 17.19 -21.77 15.75
CA THR A 61 16.61 -23.12 15.89
C THR A 61 17.01 -24.02 14.73
N THR A 62 16.18 -24.07 13.69
CA THR A 62 16.31 -25.00 12.56
C THR A 62 17.64 -24.83 11.81
N ALA A 63 18.04 -23.59 11.50
CA ALA A 63 19.27 -23.39 10.73
C ALA A 63 20.52 -23.75 11.55
N GLN A 64 20.55 -23.39 12.84
CA GLN A 64 21.65 -23.74 13.73
C GLN A 64 21.84 -25.25 13.84
N GLU A 65 20.75 -26.02 13.93
CA GLU A 65 20.78 -27.48 13.98
C GLU A 65 21.31 -28.10 12.68
N GLN A 66 21.20 -27.43 11.54
CA GLN A 66 21.59 -27.97 10.22
C GLN A 66 22.90 -27.37 9.68
N ALA A 67 23.41 -26.30 10.29
CA ALA A 67 24.58 -25.58 9.81
C ALA A 67 25.89 -26.40 9.91
N ALA A 68 26.73 -26.26 8.88
CA ALA A 68 28.13 -26.69 8.88
C ALA A 68 28.95 -25.77 7.95
N VAL A 69 30.20 -25.49 8.30
CA VAL A 69 31.15 -24.77 7.43
C VAL A 69 32.27 -25.74 7.08
N GLN A 70 32.37 -26.13 5.81
CA GLN A 70 33.35 -27.13 5.34
C GLN A 70 33.34 -28.43 6.18
N GLY A 71 32.14 -28.86 6.63
CA GLY A 71 31.96 -30.03 7.48
C GLY A 71 32.05 -29.76 9.00
N ASP A 72 32.51 -28.59 9.42
CA ASP A 72 32.55 -28.20 10.85
C ASP A 72 31.20 -27.67 11.33
N ARG A 73 30.55 -28.44 12.22
CA ARG A 73 29.27 -28.11 12.84
C ARG A 73 29.39 -26.99 13.88
N GLY A 74 30.52 -26.87 14.57
CA GLY A 74 30.79 -25.79 15.53
C GLY A 74 30.89 -24.44 14.83
N ALA A 75 31.69 -24.37 13.76
CA ALA A 75 31.79 -23.18 12.91
C ALA A 75 30.44 -22.84 12.23
N GLY A 76 29.66 -23.87 11.85
CA GLY A 76 28.29 -23.72 11.36
C GLY A 76 27.37 -23.03 12.37
N ARG A 77 27.28 -23.57 13.60
CA ARG A 77 26.46 -22.98 14.67
C ARG A 77 26.87 -21.55 14.99
N ALA A 78 28.17 -21.28 15.10
CA ALA A 78 28.67 -19.91 15.34
C ALA A 78 28.27 -18.94 14.21
N SER A 79 28.20 -19.42 12.96
CA SER A 79 27.74 -18.61 11.83
C SER A 79 26.25 -18.33 11.88
N ALA A 80 25.43 -19.35 12.18
CA ALA A 80 23.98 -19.18 12.32
C ALA A 80 23.63 -18.20 13.45
N GLN A 81 24.34 -18.29 14.58
CA GLN A 81 24.18 -17.36 15.70
C GLN A 81 24.50 -15.91 15.29
N ARG A 82 25.61 -15.67 14.57
CA ARG A 82 25.93 -14.32 14.06
C ARG A 82 24.82 -13.76 13.17
N VAL A 83 24.22 -14.58 12.31
CA VAL A 83 23.10 -14.15 11.47
C VAL A 83 21.90 -13.75 12.33
N ALA A 84 21.53 -14.59 13.30
CA ALA A 84 20.42 -14.28 14.21
C ALA A 84 20.65 -12.99 15.00
N GLU A 85 21.86 -12.77 15.54
CA GLU A 85 22.21 -11.55 16.27
C GLU A 85 22.03 -10.30 15.39
N HIS A 86 22.54 -10.31 14.16
CA HIS A 86 22.36 -9.18 13.25
C HIS A 86 20.90 -8.96 12.86
N LEU A 87 20.10 -10.02 12.71
CA LEU A 87 18.66 -9.90 12.44
C LEU A 87 17.90 -9.30 13.63
N ARG A 88 18.25 -9.69 14.87
CA ARG A 88 17.69 -9.09 16.10
C ARG A 88 18.00 -7.60 16.16
N THR A 89 19.26 -7.22 15.97
CA THR A 89 19.67 -5.81 15.93
C THR A 89 18.95 -5.04 14.81
N SER A 90 18.76 -5.65 13.64
CA SER A 90 18.01 -5.03 12.54
C SER A 90 16.54 -4.83 12.91
N SER A 91 15.92 -5.80 13.58
CA SER A 91 14.55 -5.69 14.09
C SER A 91 14.41 -4.52 15.05
N GLU A 92 15.36 -4.33 15.97
CA GLU A 92 15.37 -3.18 16.88
C GLU A 92 15.49 -1.84 16.16
N PHE A 93 16.27 -1.76 15.08
CA PHE A 93 16.32 -0.56 14.25
C PHE A 93 15.01 -0.29 13.53
N VAL A 94 14.33 -1.33 13.04
CA VAL A 94 13.01 -1.19 12.41
C VAL A 94 11.97 -0.76 13.45
N ALA A 95 11.99 -1.29 14.67
CA ALA A 95 11.11 -0.84 15.75
C ALA A 95 11.27 0.67 16.05
N ARG A 96 12.51 1.16 16.10
CA ARG A 96 12.76 2.62 16.21
C ARG A 96 12.25 3.40 15.00
N ALA A 97 12.33 2.83 13.81
CA ALA A 97 11.76 3.44 12.61
C ALA A 97 10.22 3.50 12.68
N VAL A 98 9.55 2.48 13.24
CA VAL A 98 8.10 2.50 13.50
C VAL A 98 7.73 3.69 14.38
N GLU A 99 8.46 3.89 15.49
CA GLU A 99 8.25 5.04 16.38
C GLU A 99 8.43 6.37 15.63
N SER A 100 9.53 6.50 14.87
CA SER A 100 9.84 7.73 14.12
C SER A 100 8.78 8.05 13.04
N VAL A 101 8.27 7.04 12.34
CA VAL A 101 7.24 7.23 11.30
C VAL A 101 5.87 7.49 11.93
N THR A 102 5.56 6.87 13.08
CA THR A 102 4.35 7.18 13.86
C THR A 102 4.37 8.64 14.30
N TYR A 103 5.49 9.13 14.82
CA TYR A 103 5.63 10.55 15.16
C TYR A 103 5.44 11.47 13.95
N ALA A 104 5.98 11.10 12.78
CA ALA A 104 5.76 11.87 11.55
C ALA A 104 4.29 11.86 11.12
N HIS A 105 3.59 10.73 11.26
CA HIS A 105 2.16 10.59 10.99
C HIS A 105 1.31 11.47 11.92
N ASP A 106 1.66 11.52 13.20
CA ASP A 106 0.99 12.39 14.18
C ASP A 106 1.24 13.87 13.85
N ALA A 107 2.48 14.25 13.54
CA ALA A 107 2.82 15.61 13.14
C ALA A 107 2.12 16.04 11.84
N ASP A 108 1.98 15.15 10.86
CA ASP A 108 1.25 15.41 9.61
C ASP A 108 -0.23 15.71 9.87
N SER A 109 -0.83 15.08 10.90
CA SER A 109 -2.23 15.33 11.30
C SER A 109 -2.51 16.75 11.80
N GLU A 110 -1.47 17.45 12.25
CA GLU A 110 -1.57 18.84 12.72
C GLU A 110 -1.51 19.86 11.57
N ILE A 111 -1.09 19.42 10.37
CA ILE A 111 -0.88 20.30 9.22
C ILE A 111 -2.20 20.53 8.48
N THR A 112 -2.52 21.80 8.22
CA THR A 112 -3.63 22.17 7.33
C THR A 112 -3.09 22.54 5.95
N TYR A 113 -3.40 21.71 4.94
CA TYR A 113 -3.04 22.00 3.55
C TYR A 113 -4.10 22.88 2.88
N THR A 114 -3.64 23.93 2.17
CA THR A 114 -4.55 24.74 1.35
C THR A 114 -4.91 23.96 0.08
N PRO A 115 -6.20 23.76 -0.25
CA PRO A 115 -6.58 23.09 -1.49
C PRO A 115 -6.11 23.91 -2.70
N PRO A 116 -5.76 23.25 -3.82
CA PRO A 116 -5.37 23.96 -5.03
C PRO A 116 -6.46 24.96 -5.42
N SER A 117 -6.06 26.23 -5.63
CA SER A 117 -6.98 27.32 -5.95
C SER A 117 -7.86 26.93 -7.14
N ALA A 118 -9.17 26.86 -6.93
CA ALA A 118 -10.11 26.62 -8.02
C ALA A 118 -9.96 27.75 -9.03
N ALA A 119 -9.62 27.42 -10.28
CA ALA A 119 -9.55 28.40 -11.35
C ALA A 119 -10.88 29.20 -11.39
N PRO A 120 -10.82 30.53 -11.58
CA PRO A 120 -12.03 31.35 -11.57
C PRO A 120 -13.04 30.81 -12.59
N PRO A 121 -14.35 30.80 -12.26
CA PRO A 121 -15.36 30.25 -13.16
C PRO A 121 -15.29 30.97 -14.51
N ALA A 122 -15.14 30.19 -15.58
CA ALA A 122 -15.18 30.72 -16.94
C ALA A 122 -16.46 31.55 -17.12
N PRO A 123 -16.40 32.72 -17.78
CA PRO A 123 -17.56 33.57 -17.95
C PRO A 123 -18.69 32.77 -18.61
N ARG A 124 -19.86 32.70 -17.94
CA ARG A 124 -21.06 32.07 -18.49
C ARG A 124 -21.36 32.72 -19.84
N ARG A 125 -21.04 32.03 -20.94
CA ARG A 125 -21.60 32.36 -22.25
C ARG A 125 -23.11 32.26 -22.11
N THR A 126 -23.78 33.41 -22.05
CA THR A 126 -25.22 33.49 -22.20
C THR A 126 -25.55 33.00 -23.60
N ALA A 127 -25.86 31.70 -23.71
CA ALA A 127 -26.48 31.17 -24.89
C ALA A 127 -27.86 31.82 -24.98
N ARG A 128 -27.95 32.86 -25.81
CA ARG A 128 -29.21 33.45 -26.25
C ARG A 128 -29.99 32.33 -26.93
N ALA A 129 -30.96 31.77 -26.21
CA ALA A 129 -31.85 30.76 -26.73
C ALA A 129 -32.62 31.33 -27.92
N THR A 130 -32.21 31.00 -29.13
CA THR A 130 -33.06 31.09 -30.31
C THR A 130 -34.14 30.02 -30.13
N ARG A 131 -35.31 30.47 -29.71
CA ARG A 131 -36.56 29.70 -29.62
C ARG A 131 -36.75 28.87 -30.92
N PRO A 132 -36.68 27.54 -30.87
CA PRO A 132 -37.07 26.73 -32.02
C PRO A 132 -38.58 26.87 -32.22
N LYS A 133 -39.00 27.02 -33.48
CA LYS A 133 -40.40 27.04 -33.87
C LYS A 133 -40.99 25.66 -33.59
N GLN A 134 -41.82 25.58 -32.57
CA GLN A 134 -42.50 24.35 -32.13
C GLN A 134 -43.45 23.88 -33.24
N VAL A 135 -43.08 22.81 -33.93
CA VAL A 135 -43.99 22.06 -34.81
C VAL A 135 -44.51 20.89 -33.99
N ALA A 136 -45.81 20.90 -33.69
CA ALA A 136 -46.49 19.81 -33.01
C ALA A 136 -46.61 18.59 -33.94
N PRO A 137 -46.49 17.38 -33.39
CA PRO A 137 -47.42 16.33 -33.77
C PRO A 137 -48.08 15.66 -32.56
N THR A 138 -49.41 15.72 -32.59
CA THR A 138 -50.38 14.65 -32.40
C THR A 138 -50.09 13.57 -31.37
N THR A 139 -50.89 13.62 -30.30
CA THR A 139 -51.20 12.59 -29.32
C THR A 139 -51.57 11.23 -29.93
N ALA A 140 -50.93 10.17 -29.46
CA ALA A 140 -51.51 8.83 -29.43
C ALA A 140 -51.09 8.11 -28.12
N SER A 141 -52.10 7.71 -27.35
CA SER A 141 -52.01 7.05 -26.04
C SER A 141 -51.67 5.56 -26.15
N ALA A 142 -50.68 5.11 -25.33
CA ALA A 142 -50.58 3.90 -24.46
C ALA A 142 -50.99 2.48 -25.00
N PRO A 143 -50.76 1.33 -24.30
CA PRO A 143 -49.98 1.06 -23.06
C PRO A 143 -49.08 -0.23 -23.09
N VAL A 144 -48.24 -0.38 -22.03
CA VAL A 144 -47.90 -1.64 -21.26
C VAL A 144 -47.27 -2.86 -21.98
N ARG A 145 -46.10 -3.35 -21.55
CA ARG A 145 -45.90 -4.44 -20.54
C ARG A 145 -44.42 -4.88 -20.41
N THR A 146 -44.12 -5.34 -19.20
CA THR A 146 -42.95 -5.99 -18.58
C THR A 146 -42.28 -7.14 -19.36
N VAL A 147 -41.02 -7.46 -19.00
CA VAL A 147 -40.31 -8.79 -18.92
C VAL A 147 -38.81 -8.46 -18.69
N GLU A 148 -38.22 -8.75 -17.52
CA GLU A 148 -37.37 -9.94 -17.19
C GLU A 148 -36.04 -9.96 -18.00
N VAL A 149 -34.86 -10.47 -17.61
CA VAL A 149 -34.24 -11.16 -16.46
C VAL A 149 -32.76 -11.39 -16.89
N ASN A 150 -31.84 -11.62 -15.93
CA ASN A 150 -30.49 -12.22 -16.08
C ASN A 150 -29.41 -11.43 -16.85
N GLY A 151 -28.14 -11.42 -16.44
CA GLY A 151 -27.39 -12.24 -15.49
C GLY A 151 -25.94 -11.72 -15.34
N PRO A 152 -25.06 -12.46 -14.64
CA PRO A 152 -23.81 -11.96 -14.05
C PRO A 152 -22.61 -12.10 -15.00
N TRP A 153 -21.61 -11.22 -14.85
CA TRP A 153 -20.31 -11.40 -15.47
C TRP A 153 -19.24 -11.64 -14.41
N LEU A 154 -18.43 -12.65 -14.73
CA LEU A 154 -17.17 -13.10 -14.16
C LEU A 154 -16.19 -11.96 -13.85
#